data_AF-A0A8X6SNW6-F1
#
_entry.id   AF-A0A8X6SNW6-F1
#
_cell.length_a   1.000
_cell.length_b   1.000
_cell.length_c   1.000
_cell.angle_alpha   90.00
_cell.angle_beta   90.00
_cell.angle_gamma   90.00
#
_symmetry.space_group_name_H-M   'P 1'
#
loop_
_entity.id
_entity.type
_entity.pdbx_description
1 polymer ?
#
loop_
_entity_poly.entity_id
_entity_poly.type
_entity_poly.pdbx_seq_one_letter_code
_entity_poly.pdbx_strand_id
1 'polypeptide(L)'
;MIMHDLTELGLLRSIWRDHGLERMEWPARSPDLNPIEHLWDYLGREVAALNSPPRSLHELKQGLLCVWSSLPIQVSDNLINSMGNRCRQCIQVRGGHIPY
;
A
#
# COMPACT_ATOMS: atom_id res chain seq x y z
N MET A 1 -10.66 -1.60 8.03
CA MET A 1 -9.65 -2.66 7.82
C MET A 1 -8.31 -1.99 7.58
N ILE A 2 -7.44 -1.93 8.59
CA ILE A 2 -6.12 -1.31 8.47
C ILE A 2 -5.10 -2.43 8.27
N MET A 3 -4.39 -2.41 7.13
CA MET A 3 -3.29 -3.32 6.81
C MET A 3 -1.99 -2.64 7.21
N HIS A 4 -1.31 -3.16 8.23
CA HIS A 4 -0.02 -2.61 8.68
C HIS A 4 0.95 -3.75 8.97
N ASP A 5 2.23 -3.54 8.64
CA ASP A 5 3.31 -4.49 8.88
C ASP A 5 3.72 -4.51 10.37
N LEU A 6 4.28 -5.64 10.81
CA LEU A 6 4.23 -6.22 12.17
C LEU A 6 4.96 -5.51 13.34
N THR A 7 5.02 -4.18 13.41
CA THR A 7 5.69 -3.48 14.53
C THR A 7 4.69 -2.84 15.50
N GLU A 8 4.19 -3.60 16.48
CA GLU A 8 3.25 -3.09 17.49
C GLU A 8 3.94 -2.59 18.76
N LEU A 9 3.70 -1.31 19.07
CA LEU A 9 3.71 -0.80 20.45
C LEU A 9 2.29 -1.00 21.02
N GLY A 10 2.18 -1.48 22.27
CA GLY A 10 0.88 -1.79 22.92
C GLY A 10 -0.14 -0.63 22.97
N LEU A 11 0.32 0.62 22.79
CA LEU A 11 -0.50 1.82 22.74
C LEU A 11 -1.47 1.84 21.53
N LEU A 12 -1.03 1.33 20.37
CA LEU A 12 -1.85 1.34 19.16
C LEU A 12 -3.06 0.39 19.26
N ARG A 13 -2.93 -0.69 20.04
CA ARG A 13 -4.03 -1.65 20.25
C ARG A 13 -5.18 -1.09 21.09
N SER A 14 -4.92 -0.17 22.02
CA SER A 14 -6.01 0.47 22.77
C SER A 14 -6.75 1.45 21.87
N ILE A 15 -6.02 2.28 21.13
CA ILE A 15 -6.56 3.28 20.21
C ILE A 15 -7.50 2.63 19.18
N TRP A 16 -7.10 1.50 18.58
CA TRP A 16 -7.95 0.84 17.57
C TRP A 16 -9.26 0.32 18.18
N ARG A 17 -9.21 -0.26 19.38
CA ARG A 17 -10.42 -0.70 20.10
C ARG A 17 -11.32 0.47 20.46
N ASP A 18 -10.75 1.56 20.95
CA ASP A 18 -11.52 2.75 21.35
C ASP A 18 -12.25 3.39 20.15
N HIS A 19 -11.72 3.23 18.94
CA HIS A 19 -12.35 3.65 17.69
C HIS A 19 -13.21 2.56 17.01
N GLY A 20 -13.42 1.41 17.64
CA GLY A 20 -14.21 0.31 17.07
C GLY A 20 -13.62 -0.33 15.83
N LEU A 21 -12.29 -0.23 15.65
CA LEU A 21 -11.58 -0.78 14.50
C LEU A 21 -11.02 -2.15 14.83
N GLU A 22 -11.41 -3.14 14.03
CA GLU A 22 -10.85 -4.48 14.10
C GLU A 22 -9.55 -4.59 13.30
N ARG A 23 -8.55 -5.23 13.92
CA ARG A 23 -7.31 -5.60 13.27
C ARG A 23 -7.53 -6.84 12.42
N MET A 24 -7.05 -6.82 11.17
CA MET A 24 -6.97 -8.02 10.36
C MET A 24 -5.70 -8.80 10.66
N GLU A 25 -5.81 -10.12 10.77
CA GLU A 25 -4.65 -11.01 10.83
C GLU A 25 -3.90 -10.95 9.49
N TRP A 26 -2.59 -10.68 9.54
CA TRP A 26 -1.76 -10.50 8.35
C TRP A 26 -0.64 -11.54 8.31
N PRO A 27 -0.48 -12.28 7.21
CA PRO A 27 0.63 -13.22 7.07
C PRO A 27 1.97 -12.49 7.02
N ALA A 28 2.97 -13.05 7.70
CA ALA A 28 4.32 -12.50 7.66
C ALA A 28 4.91 -12.61 6.25
N ARG A 29 5.67 -11.57 5.83
CA ARG A 29 6.39 -11.52 4.54
C ARG A 29 5.48 -11.60 3.29
N SER A 30 4.30 -10.99 3.35
CA SER A 30 3.38 -10.91 2.21
C SER A 30 3.18 -9.47 1.70
N PRO A 31 4.23 -8.84 1.11
CA PRO A 31 4.10 -7.52 0.50
C PRO A 31 3.21 -7.55 -0.75
N ASP A 32 3.17 -8.69 -1.44
CA ASP A 32 2.32 -8.99 -2.60
C ASP A 32 0.82 -8.89 -2.29
N LEU A 33 0.45 -9.16 -1.04
CA LEU A 33 -0.91 -8.97 -0.55
C LEU A 33 -1.17 -7.55 -0.09
N ASN A 34 -0.17 -6.69 0.13
CA ASN A 34 -0.36 -5.36 0.70
C ASN A 34 -0.60 -4.28 -0.39
N PRO A 35 -1.83 -3.74 -0.53
CA PRO A 35 -2.16 -2.75 -1.56
C PRO A 35 -1.32 -1.48 -1.49
N ILE A 36 -0.83 -1.09 -0.30
CA ILE A 36 -0.04 0.13 -0.17
C ILE A 36 1.32 0.01 -0.88
N GLU A 37 1.88 -1.20 -0.97
CA GLU A 37 3.13 -1.44 -1.71
C GLU A 37 2.92 -1.16 -3.20
N HIS A 38 1.73 -1.49 -3.74
CA HIS A 38 1.40 -1.21 -5.13
C HIS A 38 1.12 0.27 -5.35
N LEU A 39 0.54 0.95 -4.35
CA LEU A 39 0.36 2.40 -4.40
C LEU A 39 1.72 3.12 -4.40
N TRP A 40 2.68 2.65 -3.61
CA TRP A 40 4.04 3.20 -3.60
C TRP A 40 4.76 3.02 -4.94
N ASP A 41 4.66 1.84 -5.54
CA ASP A 41 5.21 1.58 -6.87
C ASP A 41 4.55 2.47 -7.94
N TYR A 42 3.22 2.63 -7.90
CA TYR A 42 2.50 3.56 -8.78
C TYR A 42 3.00 5.00 -8.63
N LEU A 43 3.06 5.51 -7.39
CA LEU A 43 3.56 6.86 -7.11
C LEU A 43 5.01 7.05 -7.59
N GLY A 44 5.87 6.06 -7.38
CA GLY A 44 7.25 6.10 -7.84
C GLY A 44 7.35 6.23 -9.36
N ARG A 45 6.52 5.50 -10.10
CA ARG A 45 6.46 5.56 -11.57
C ARG A 45 5.95 6.91 -12.06
N GLU A 46 4.89 7.43 -11.46
CA GLU A 46 4.33 8.75 -11.82
C GLU A 46 5.33 9.88 -11.55
N VAL A 47 6.06 9.83 -10.43
CA VAL A 47 7.12 10.82 -10.12
C VAL A 47 8.29 10.69 -11.12
N ALA A 48 8.67 9.48 -11.49
CA ALA A 48 9.72 9.25 -12.49
C ALA A 48 9.32 9.70 -13.90
N ALA A 49 8.02 9.68 -14.21
CA ALA A 49 7.45 10.11 -15.50
C ALA A 49 7.28 11.63 -15.61
N LEU A 50 7.52 12.39 -14.54
CA LEU A 50 7.50 13.86 -14.60
C LEU A 50 8.54 14.36 -15.62
N ASN A 51 8.17 15.40 -16.38
CA ASN A 51 9.00 15.99 -17.44
C ASN A 51 10.44 16.29 -17.00
N SER A 52 10.62 16.63 -15.72
CA SER A 52 11.92 16.78 -15.07
C SER A 52 12.00 15.81 -13.91
N PRO A 53 12.77 14.71 -14.03
CA PRO A 53 13.01 13.79 -12.92
C PRO A 53 13.69 14.53 -11.76
N PRO A 54 13.27 14.29 -10.51
CA PRO A 54 13.84 14.97 -9.36
C PRO A 54 15.32 14.60 -9.17
N ARG A 55 16.17 15.62 -8.98
CA ARG A 55 17.63 15.48 -8.76
C ARG A 55 18.05 15.86 -7.34
N SER A 56 17.11 16.35 -6.54
CA SER A 56 17.32 16.67 -5.12
C SER A 56 16.22 16.07 -4.26
N LEU A 57 16.50 15.90 -2.97
CA LEU A 57 15.48 15.45 -2.01
C LEU A 57 14.29 16.41 -1.94
N HIS A 58 14.54 17.72 -2.13
CA HIS A 58 13.49 18.73 -2.17
C HIS A 58 12.58 18.53 -3.37
N GLU A 59 13.14 18.38 -4.57
CA GLU A 59 12.38 18.11 -5.80
C GLU A 59 11.60 16.80 -5.71
N LEU A 60 12.21 15.75 -5.13
CA LEU A 60 11.53 14.47 -4.92
C LEU A 60 10.31 14.63 -4.01
N LYS A 61 10.45 15.36 -2.90
CA LYS A 61 9.34 15.65 -1.98
C LYS A 61 8.23 16.43 -2.69
N GLN A 62 8.56 17.44 -3.49
CA GLN A 62 7.56 18.22 -4.22
C GLN A 62 6.86 17.38 -5.30
N GLY A 63 7.62 16.57 -6.03
CA GLY A 63 7.08 15.64 -7.03
C GLY A 63 6.08 14.66 -6.40
N LEU A 64 6.46 14.04 -5.27
CA LEU A 64 5.58 13.13 -4.53
C LEU A 64 4.29 13.80 -4.05
N LEU A 65 4.38 15.01 -3.47
CA LEU A 65 3.19 15.74 -3.02
C LEU A 65 2.26 16.11 -4.18
N CYS A 66 2.83 16.56 -5.31
CA CYS A 66 2.09 16.89 -6.52
C CYS A 66 1.34 15.67 -7.05
N VAL A 67 2.04 14.56 -7.31
CA VAL A 67 1.45 13.31 -7.79
C VAL A 67 0.41 12.76 -6.80
N TRP A 68 0.70 12.79 -5.50
CA TRP A 68 -0.24 12.34 -4.49
C TRP A 68 -1.54 13.15 -4.52
N SER A 69 -1.43 14.48 -4.64
CA SER A 69 -2.61 15.36 -4.71
C SER A 69 -3.44 15.20 -5.98
N SER A 70 -2.83 14.73 -7.07
CA SER A 70 -3.52 14.48 -8.35
C SER A 70 -3.95 13.02 -8.54
N LEU A 71 -3.66 12.15 -7.56
CA LEU A 71 -3.91 10.73 -7.66
C LEU A 71 -5.41 10.44 -7.80
N PRO A 72 -5.86 9.84 -8.92
CA PRO A 72 -7.26 9.49 -9.10
C PRO A 72 -7.69 8.47 -8.03
N ILE A 73 -8.82 8.70 -7.37
CA ILE A 73 -9.35 7.77 -6.35
C ILE A 73 -9.52 6.35 -6.90
N GLN A 74 -9.77 6.23 -8.20
CA GLN A 74 -9.89 4.97 -8.93
C GLN A 74 -8.64 4.09 -8.82
N VAL A 75 -7.45 4.68 -8.66
CA VAL A 75 -6.21 3.90 -8.42
C VAL A 75 -6.35 3.13 -7.11
N SER A 76 -6.74 3.81 -6.03
CA SER A 76 -6.99 3.18 -4.72
C SER A 76 -8.14 2.17 -4.78
N ASP A 77 -9.25 2.52 -5.42
CA ASP A 77 -10.40 1.62 -5.55
C ASP A 77 -10.04 0.34 -6.30
N ASN A 78 -9.30 0.44 -7.40
CA ASN A 78 -8.85 -0.72 -8.17
C ASN A 78 -7.93 -1.63 -7.34
N LEU A 79 -7.03 -1.05 -6.55
CA LEU A 79 -6.16 -1.82 -5.66
C LEU A 79 -6.95 -2.57 -4.59
N ILE A 80 -7.91 -1.90 -3.94
CA ILE A 80 -8.79 -2.51 -2.94
C ILE A 80 -9.64 -3.62 -3.58
N ASN A 81 -10.27 -3.35 -4.72
CA ASN A 81 -11.11 -4.30 -5.43
C ASN A 81 -10.32 -5.52 -5.94
N SER A 82 -9.02 -5.37 -6.20
CA SER A 82 -8.15 -6.48 -6.62
C SER A 82 -7.84 -7.48 -5.50
N MET A 83 -8.02 -7.11 -4.24
CA MET A 83 -7.61 -7.94 -3.09
C MET A 83 -8.23 -9.32 -3.07
N GLY A 84 -9.52 -9.43 -3.43
CA GLY A 84 -10.18 -10.73 -3.53
C GLY A 84 -9.48 -11.66 -4.53
N ASN A 85 -8.95 -11.12 -5.64
CA ASN A 85 -8.22 -11.90 -6.62
C ASN A 85 -6.81 -12.29 -6.14
N ARG A 86 -6.09 -11.35 -5.49
CA ARG A 86 -4.76 -11.61 -4.93
C ARG A 86 -4.78 -12.71 -3.87
N CYS A 87 -5.75 -12.66 -2.97
CA CYS A 87 -5.96 -13.72 -1.98
C CYS A 87 -6.20 -15.08 -2.65
N ARG A 88 -7.03 -15.13 -3.71
CA ARG A 88 -7.25 -16.36 -4.48
C ARG A 88 -5.97 -16.89 -5.14
N GLN A 89 -5.17 -16.01 -5.74
CA GLN A 89 -3.88 -16.40 -6.34
C GLN A 89 -2.93 -16.94 -5.27
N CYS A 90 -2.83 -16.29 -4.11
CA CYS A 90 -1.99 -16.73 -3.00
C CYS A 90 -2.40 -18.13 -2.52
N ILE A 91 -3.71 -18.40 -2.43
CA ILE A 91 -4.24 -19.74 -2.11
C ILE A 91 -3.84 -20.76 -3.20
N GLN A 92 -3.95 -20.42 -4.48
CA GLN A 92 -3.58 -21.30 -5.59
C GLN A 92 -2.09 -21.68 -5.56
N VAL A 93 -1.22 -20.74 -5.21
CA VAL A 93 0.23 -20.99 -5.03
C VAL A 93 0.60 -21.46 -3.62
N ARG A 94 -0.39 -21.84 -2.81
CA ARG A 94 -0.22 -22.39 -1.44
C ARG A 94 0.59 -21.48 -0.51
N GLY A 95 0.32 -20.19 -0.53
CA GLY A 95 1.05 -19.19 0.26
C GLY A 95 2.39 -18.76 -0.35
N GLY A 96 2.71 -19.23 -1.56
CA GLY A 96 3.84 -18.73 -2.34
C GLY A 96 3.62 -17.31 -2.86
N HIS A 97 4.68 -16.77 -3.47
CA HIS A 97 4.69 -15.43 -4.06
C HIS A 97 3.71 -15.30 -5.23
N ILE A 98 2.86 -14.28 -5.22
CA ILE A 98 2.04 -13.91 -6.39
C ILE A 98 2.73 -12.80 -7.21
N PRO A 99 2.59 -12.80 -8.54
CA PRO A 99 3.17 -11.75 -9.38
C PRO A 99 2.62 -10.36 -9.03
N TYR A 100 3.49 -9.37 -9.18
CA TYR A 100 3.22 -7.95 -8.99
C TYR A 100 2.60 -7.30 -10.23
#